data_AF-A0A151UK21-F1
#
_entry.id   AF-A0A151UK21-F1
#
_cell.length_a   1.000
_cell.length_b   1.000
_cell.length_c   1.000
_cell.angle_alpha   90.00
_cell.angle_beta   90.00
_cell.angle_gamma   90.00
#
_symmetry.space_group_name_H-M   'P 1'
#
loop_
_entity.id
_entity.type
_entity.pdbx_description
1 polymer ?
#
loop_
_entity_poly.entity_id
_entity_poly.type
_entity_poly.pdbx_seq_one_letter_code
_entity_poly.pdbx_strand_id
1 'polypeptide(L)'
;RQSEGGIAWGDTRNCLNQLITEPSIASAMFEYRFGGQGELAGHNLGNLMLKALDNLSVRPLDAINLIRNLLKVNASLIPMSEQPVDLQATTLSGDTVYGEVAIDRLNELPV
;
A
#
# COMPACT_ATOMS: atom_id res chain seq x y z
N ARG A 1 -1.62 -0.10 9.95
CA ARG A 1 -1.51 -1.58 9.92
C ARG A 1 -1.82 -2.19 11.28
N GLN A 2 -1.15 -1.79 12.38
CA GLN A 2 -1.40 -2.33 13.73
C GLN A 2 -2.82 -2.13 14.30
N SER A 3 -3.63 -1.20 13.76
CA SER A 3 -4.98 -0.93 14.27
C SER A 3 -6.13 -1.58 13.49
N GLU A 4 -5.95 -1.99 12.22
CA GLU A 4 -7.10 -2.34 11.36
C GLU A 4 -6.89 -3.50 10.36
N GLY A 5 -5.76 -4.21 10.36
CA GLY A 5 -5.58 -5.43 9.54
C GLY A 5 -6.02 -5.30 8.07
N GLY A 6 -5.14 -4.79 7.20
CA GLY A 6 -5.48 -4.60 5.79
C GLY A 6 -4.26 -4.59 4.88
N ILE A 7 -4.50 -4.63 3.57
CA ILE A 7 -3.49 -4.61 2.51
C ILE A 7 -2.57 -3.39 2.69
N ALA A 8 -1.25 -3.56 2.52
CA ALA A 8 -0.36 -2.39 2.38
C ALA A 8 -0.64 -1.71 1.06
N TRP A 9 -1.40 -0.63 1.14
CA TRP A 9 -1.58 0.26 0.00
C TRP A 9 -0.37 1.16 -0.26
N GLY A 10 0.60 1.22 0.66
CA GLY A 10 1.77 2.10 0.58
C GLY A 10 2.61 1.87 -0.68
N ASP A 11 3.02 0.63 -0.94
CA ASP A 11 3.85 0.29 -2.10
C ASP A 11 3.07 0.42 -3.41
N THR A 12 1.81 -0.02 -3.42
CA THR A 12 0.91 0.17 -4.57
C THR A 12 0.74 1.66 -4.90
N ARG A 13 0.53 2.50 -3.90
CA ARG A 13 0.44 3.96 -4.05
C ARG A 13 1.75 4.52 -4.59
N ASN A 14 2.89 4.11 -4.04
CA ASN A 14 4.20 4.59 -4.47
C ASN A 14 4.49 4.19 -5.93
N CYS A 15 4.16 2.96 -6.30
CA CYS A 15 4.28 2.47 -7.67
C CYS A 15 3.38 3.25 -8.62
N LEU A 16 2.09 3.41 -8.29
CA LEU A 16 1.15 4.21 -9.07
C LEU A 16 1.69 5.63 -9.29
N ASN A 17 2.23 6.25 -8.24
CA ASN A 17 2.78 7.59 -8.30
C ASN A 17 3.95 7.73 -9.28
N GLN A 18 4.86 6.74 -9.30
CA GLN A 18 5.98 6.72 -10.24
C GLN A 18 5.54 6.47 -11.69
N LEU A 19 4.37 5.88 -11.90
CA LEU A 19 3.81 5.61 -13.23
C LEU A 19 3.00 6.79 -13.79
N ILE A 20 2.80 7.86 -13.01
CA ILE A 20 2.10 9.07 -13.47
C ILE A 20 3.03 9.84 -14.41
N THR A 21 2.73 9.81 -15.70
CA THR A 21 3.47 10.55 -16.72
C THR A 21 2.93 11.97 -16.92
N GLU A 22 1.66 12.20 -16.60
CA GLU A 22 0.98 13.47 -16.76
C GLU A 22 0.46 13.99 -15.40
N PRO A 23 1.08 15.03 -14.82
CA PRO A 23 0.59 15.61 -13.59
C PRO A 23 -0.81 16.20 -13.80
N SER A 24 -1.72 15.88 -12.89
CA SER A 24 -3.11 16.32 -12.90
C SER A 24 -3.57 16.70 -11.48
N ILE A 25 -4.75 17.30 -11.36
CA ILE A 25 -5.34 17.57 -10.05
C ILE A 25 -5.54 16.24 -9.29
N ALA A 26 -5.91 15.17 -9.99
CA ALA A 26 -6.07 13.85 -9.39
C ALA A 26 -4.75 13.30 -8.83
N SER A 27 -3.63 13.47 -9.53
CA SER A 27 -2.31 13.05 -9.02
C SER A 27 -1.90 13.86 -7.79
N ALA A 28 -2.11 15.19 -7.83
CA ALA A 28 -1.83 16.06 -6.69
C ALA A 28 -2.67 15.69 -5.45
N MET A 29 -3.95 15.35 -5.65
CA MET A 29 -4.81 14.84 -4.57
C MET A 29 -4.32 13.49 -4.05
N PHE A 30 -3.87 12.60 -4.93
CA PHE A 30 -3.38 11.27 -4.53
C PHE A 30 -2.11 11.34 -3.68
N GLU A 31 -1.21 12.28 -3.99
CA GLU A 31 0.00 12.55 -3.21
C GLU A 31 -0.24 13.35 -1.92
N TYR A 32 -1.38 14.04 -1.83
CA TYR A 32 -1.68 14.96 -0.73
C TYR A 32 -1.52 14.28 0.63
N ARG A 33 -0.77 14.95 1.52
CA ARG A 33 -0.63 14.56 2.92
C ARG A 33 -1.25 15.64 3.78
N PHE A 34 -2.20 15.23 4.62
CA PHE A 34 -2.83 16.14 5.57
C PHE A 34 -1.78 16.64 6.56
N GLY A 35 -1.61 17.96 6.61
CA GLY A 35 -0.80 18.64 7.61
C GLY A 35 -1.62 19.07 8.84
N GLY A 36 -0.97 19.74 9.78
CA GLY A 36 -1.63 20.36 10.94
C GLY A 36 -1.71 19.46 12.19
N GLN A 37 -2.65 19.77 13.08
CA GLN A 37 -2.95 19.00 14.28
C GLN A 37 -4.38 18.44 14.19
N GLY A 38 -4.54 17.14 14.43
CA GLY A 38 -5.83 16.43 14.35
C GLY A 38 -5.66 14.94 14.00
N GLU A 39 -6.76 14.20 13.95
CA GLU A 39 -6.74 12.75 13.68
C GLU A 39 -6.25 12.38 12.28
N LEU A 40 -6.43 13.27 11.31
CA LEU A 40 -5.95 13.09 9.94
C LEU A 40 -4.50 13.57 9.76
N ALA A 41 -3.90 14.21 10.76
CA ALA A 41 -2.54 14.75 10.63
C ALA A 41 -1.54 13.63 10.31
N GLY A 42 -0.80 13.80 9.21
CA GLY A 42 0.17 12.81 8.73
C GLY A 42 -0.42 11.72 7.83
N HIS A 43 -1.74 11.62 7.68
CA HIS A 43 -2.35 10.69 6.73
C HIS A 43 -2.17 11.17 5.28
N ASN A 44 -1.95 10.22 4.37
CA ASN A 44 -1.95 10.49 2.93
C ASN A 44 -3.34 10.20 2.36
N LEU A 45 -3.88 11.12 1.57
CA LEU A 45 -5.22 11.02 0.99
C LEU A 45 -5.34 9.81 0.05
N GLY A 46 -4.33 9.52 -0.78
CA GLY A 46 -4.32 8.34 -1.65
C GLY A 46 -4.47 7.01 -0.88
N ASN A 47 -3.80 6.87 0.27
CA ASN A 47 -3.96 5.71 1.15
C ASN A 47 -5.40 5.61 1.71
N LEU A 48 -6.00 6.75 2.07
CA LEU A 48 -7.37 6.77 2.56
C LEU A 48 -8.38 6.43 1.44
N MET A 49 -8.15 6.89 0.22
CA MET A 49 -8.96 6.52 -0.95
C MET A 49 -8.90 5.01 -1.21
N LEU A 50 -7.70 4.42 -1.17
CA LEU A 50 -7.53 2.97 -1.33
C LEU A 50 -8.18 2.20 -0.17
N LYS A 51 -8.05 2.68 1.07
CA LYS A 51 -8.73 2.07 2.23
C LYS A 51 -10.26 2.18 2.14
N ALA A 52 -10.79 3.27 1.61
CA ALA A 52 -12.22 3.42 1.37
C ALA A 52 -12.71 2.42 0.30
N LEU A 53 -11.94 2.22 -0.78
CA LEU A 53 -12.27 1.22 -1.81
C LEU A 53 -12.24 -0.21 -1.24
N ASP A 54 -11.25 -0.52 -0.41
CA ASP A 54 -11.15 -1.78 0.34
C ASP A 54 -12.39 -2.01 1.23
N ASN A 55 -12.81 -1.00 2.00
CA ASN A 55 -14.01 -1.07 2.84
C ASN A 55 -15.33 -1.18 2.04
N LEU A 56 -15.37 -0.64 0.82
CA LEU A 56 -16.50 -0.79 -0.09
C LEU A 56 -16.56 -2.19 -0.75
N SER A 57 -15.73 -3.13 -0.29
CA SER A 57 -15.65 -4.52 -0.80
C SER A 57 -15.31 -4.59 -2.30
N VAL A 58 -14.60 -3.58 -2.80
CA VAL A 58 -14.03 -3.62 -4.14
C VAL A 58 -12.83 -4.57 -4.11
N ARG A 59 -12.76 -5.53 -5.03
CA ARG A 59 -11.59 -6.42 -5.12
C ARG A 59 -10.32 -5.57 -5.24
N PRO A 60 -9.20 -5.93 -4.62
CA PRO A 60 -8.00 -5.09 -4.64
C PRO A 60 -7.53 -4.71 -6.05
N LEU A 61 -7.63 -5.65 -6.99
CA LEU A 61 -7.35 -5.41 -8.40
C LEU A 61 -8.28 -4.35 -9.01
N ASP A 62 -9.57 -4.40 -8.71
CA ASP A 62 -10.55 -3.43 -9.18
C ASP A 62 -10.30 -2.04 -8.59
N ALA A 63 -9.93 -1.97 -7.30
CA ALA A 63 -9.56 -0.72 -6.64
C ALA A 63 -8.32 -0.09 -7.31
N ILE A 64 -7.30 -0.89 -7.61
CA ILE A 64 -6.11 -0.45 -8.36
C ILE A 64 -6.49 0.05 -9.75
N ASN A 65 -7.33 -0.69 -10.48
CA ASN A 65 -7.78 -0.31 -11.82
C ASN A 65 -8.57 1.01 -11.82
N LEU A 66 -9.43 1.24 -10.81
CA LEU A 66 -10.18 2.48 -10.66
C LEU A 66 -9.25 3.68 -10.43
N ILE A 67 -8.30 3.57 -9.51
CA ILE A 67 -7.31 4.62 -9.26
C ILE A 67 -6.41 4.83 -10.47
N ARG A 68 -5.99 3.75 -11.15
CA ARG A 68 -5.21 3.84 -12.39
C ARG A 68 -5.93 4.68 -13.45
N ASN A 69 -7.22 4.41 -13.66
CA ASN A 69 -8.04 5.14 -14.62
C ASN A 69 -8.23 6.62 -14.19
N LEU A 70 -8.43 6.88 -12.90
CA LEU A 70 -8.53 8.23 -12.34
C LEU A 70 -7.23 9.04 -12.58
N LEU A 71 -6.08 8.39 -12.44
CA LEU A 71 -4.75 8.98 -12.62
C LEU A 71 -4.27 8.97 -14.08
N LYS A 72 -5.08 8.45 -15.02
CA LYS A 72 -4.72 8.28 -16.43
C LYS A 72 -3.41 7.50 -16.67
N VAL A 73 -3.11 6.54 -15.80
CA VAL A 73 -1.93 5.69 -15.93
C VAL A 73 -2.23 4.56 -16.92
N ASN A 74 -1.45 4.46 -18.01
CA ASN A 74 -1.66 3.42 -19.03
C ASN A 74 -1.03 2.07 -18.64
N ALA A 75 -0.05 2.06 -17.74
CA ALA A 75 0.64 0.85 -17.32
C ALA A 75 -0.27 -0.05 -16.46
N SER A 76 -0.30 -1.34 -16.76
CA SER A 76 -1.04 -2.30 -15.93
C SER A 76 -0.31 -2.55 -14.62
N LEU A 77 -1.02 -2.39 -13.50
CA LEU A 77 -0.52 -2.69 -12.16
C LEU A 77 -1.33 -3.85 -11.60
N ILE A 78 -0.65 -4.95 -11.29
CA ILE A 78 -1.27 -6.19 -10.79
C ILE A 78 -0.71 -6.46 -9.39
N PRO A 79 -1.56 -6.59 -8.36
CA PRO A 79 -1.09 -6.92 -7.02
C PRO A 79 -0.59 -8.37 -6.97
N MET A 80 0.39 -8.64 -6.11
CA MET A 80 0.90 -10.01 -5.88
C MET A 80 -0.20 -10.95 -5.32
N SER A 81 -1.13 -10.39 -4.55
CA SER A 81 -2.24 -11.12 -3.94
C SER A 81 -3.48 -10.22 -3.84
N GLU A 82 -4.66 -10.80 -3.99
CA GLU A 82 -5.94 -10.13 -3.70
C GLU A 82 -6.40 -10.30 -2.24
N GLN A 83 -5.61 -10.99 -1.43
CA GLN A 83 -5.86 -11.21 -0.01
C GLN A 83 -4.71 -10.62 0.82
N PRO A 84 -4.97 -10.15 2.06
CA PRO A 84 -3.92 -9.77 2.99
C PRO A 84 -2.97 -10.95 3.20
N VAL A 85 -1.67 -10.70 2.99
CA VAL A 85 -0.61 -11.69 3.19
C VAL A 85 0.43 -11.10 4.12
N ASP A 86 0.95 -11.94 5.02
CA ASP A 86 2.06 -11.61 5.89
C ASP A 86 3.33 -12.31 5.40
N LEU A 87 4.45 -11.61 5.50
CA LEU A 87 5.75 -12.18 5.18
C LEU A 87 6.21 -13.07 6.34
N GLN A 88 6.70 -14.27 6.03
CA GLN A 88 7.26 -15.20 6.98
C GLN A 88 8.69 -15.54 6.57
N ALA A 89 9.60 -15.56 7.54
CA ALA A 89 10.98 -15.98 7.36
C ALA A 89 11.36 -17.06 8.38
N THR A 90 12.28 -17.94 7.99
CA THR A 90 12.85 -18.96 8.87
C THR A 90 14.31 -18.63 9.13
N THR A 91 14.72 -18.56 10.40
CA THR A 91 16.12 -18.30 10.76
C THR A 91 16.96 -19.58 10.59
N LEU A 92 18.28 -19.42 10.57
CA LEU A 92 19.23 -20.56 10.58
C LEU A 92 19.04 -21.49 11.79
N SER A 93 18.49 -20.97 12.89
CA SER A 93 18.18 -21.74 14.10
C SER A 93 16.86 -22.50 14.02
N GLY A 94 16.09 -22.32 12.94
CA GLY A 94 14.77 -22.92 12.72
C GLY A 94 13.60 -22.12 13.30
N ASP A 95 13.85 -20.93 13.86
CA ASP A 95 12.80 -20.08 14.39
C ASP A 95 12.03 -19.38 13.26
N THR A 96 10.71 -19.28 13.43
CA THR A 96 9.85 -18.58 12.48
C THR A 96 9.60 -17.14 12.93
N VAL A 97 9.79 -16.21 12.00
CA VAL A 97 9.58 -14.77 12.21
C VAL A 97 8.49 -14.29 11.26
N TYR A 98 7.52 -13.54 11.79
CA TYR A 98 6.37 -13.03 11.04
C TYR A 98 6.42 -11.50 10.94
N GLY A 99 6.08 -11.01 9.75
CA GLY A 99 5.96 -9.59 9.44
C GLY A 99 7.25 -8.98 8.90
N GLU A 100 7.10 -8.20 7.83
CA GLU A 100 8.17 -7.47 7.13
C GLU A 100 9.11 -6.72 8.09
N VAL A 101 8.56 -5.90 9.00
CA VAL A 101 9.36 -5.11 9.94
C VAL A 101 10.16 -5.96 10.93
N ALA A 102 9.64 -7.14 11.31
CA ALA A 102 10.36 -8.05 12.20
C ALA A 102 11.49 -8.76 11.46
N ILE A 103 11.25 -9.12 10.19
CA ILE A 103 12.23 -9.76 9.32
C ILE A 103 13.36 -8.78 8.98
N ASP A 104 13.04 -7.52 8.66
CA ASP A 104 14.02 -6.47 8.38
C ASP A 104 14.95 -6.15 9.57
N ARG A 105 14.49 -6.43 10.79
CA ARG A 105 15.27 -6.23 12.02
C ARG A 105 16.15 -7.42 12.39
N LEU A 106 16.12 -8.50 11.60
CA LEU A 106 16.99 -9.64 11.85
C LEU A 106 18.45 -9.24 11.61
N ASN A 107 19.30 -9.61 12.57
CA ASN A 107 20.75 -9.38 12.46
C ASN A 107 21.42 -10.37 11.48
N GLU A 108 20.70 -11.42 11.09
CA GLU A 108 21.20 -12.49 10.23
C GLU A 108 20.19 -12.75 9.12
N LEU A 109 20.69 -13.13 7.94
CA LEU A 109 19.85 -13.44 6.79
C LEU A 109 19.03 -14.71 7.08
N PRO A 110 17.70 -14.67 6.89
CA PRO A 110 16.89 -15.87 6.94
C PRO A 110 17.19 -16.80 5.75
N VAL A 111 16.83 -18.08 5.91
CA VAL A 111 17.04 -19.15 4.92
C VAL A 111 15.82 -19.34 4.03
#